data_AF-A0A925MFU3-F1
#
_entry.id   AF-A0A925MFU3-F1
#
_cell.length_a   1.000
_cell.length_b   1.000
_cell.length_c   1.000
_cell.angle_alpha   90.00
_cell.angle_beta   90.00
_cell.angle_gamma   90.00
#
_symmetry.space_group_name_H-M   'P 1'
#
loop_
_entity.id
_entity.type
_entity.pdbx_description
1 polymer ?
#
loop_
_entity_poly.entity_id
_entity_poly.type
_entity_poly.pdbx_seq_one_letter_code
_entity_poly.pdbx_strand_id
1 'polypeptide(L)'
;MTLRSAMHAAIWLRDRVRRPTPFAILACAWLAMVLYANPGYLSYDSVHVLAEARVGHYLDLAALIWRVVDHVVPGPFGMLLLQVTGVLCGAYRVLRSCLSPRRAAVCAGLVLWWPAISGTLGVIWTESHAAAWLLLGTGWLL
;
A
#
# COMPACT_ATOMS: atom_id res chain seq x y z
N MET A 1 -13.43 36.16 30.61
CA MET A 1 -13.35 35.13 29.55
C MET A 1 -14.78 34.82 29.12
N THR A 2 -15.19 35.29 27.93
CA THR A 2 -16.61 35.30 27.51
C THR A 2 -17.06 33.93 27.00
N LEU A 3 -18.30 33.54 27.29
CA LEU A 3 -18.92 32.26 26.88
C LEU A 3 -18.75 31.96 25.37
N ARG A 4 -18.73 33.00 24.55
CA ARG A 4 -18.52 32.93 23.09
C ARG A 4 -17.14 32.37 22.72
N SER A 5 -16.11 32.70 23.49
CA SER A 5 -14.73 32.24 23.27
C SER A 5 -14.59 30.74 23.58
N ALA A 6 -15.24 30.26 24.64
CA ALA A 6 -15.25 28.86 25.02
C ALA A 6 -15.99 27.98 23.99
N MET A 7 -17.09 28.48 23.43
CA MET A 7 -17.88 27.76 22.43
C MET A 7 -17.13 27.65 21.08
N HIS A 8 -16.42 28.70 20.66
CA HIS A 8 -15.56 28.64 19.46
C HIS A 8 -14.38 27.68 19.65
N ALA A 9 -13.77 27.65 20.85
CA ALA A 9 -12.71 26.69 21.16
C ALA A 9 -13.21 25.24 21.14
N ALA A 10 -14.42 24.98 21.66
CA ALA A 10 -15.03 23.65 21.66
C ALA A 10 -15.37 23.15 20.24
N ILE A 11 -15.90 24.02 19.37
CA ILE A 11 -16.16 23.67 17.96
C ILE A 11 -14.85 23.41 17.22
N TRP A 12 -13.83 24.25 17.42
CA TRP A 12 -12.51 24.08 16.81
C TRP A 12 -11.80 22.80 17.26
N LEU A 13 -11.88 22.45 18.55
CA LEU A 13 -11.36 21.19 19.10
C LEU A 13 -12.11 19.99 18.52
N ARG A 14 -13.45 20.06 18.43
CA ARG A 14 -14.29 19.01 17.85
C ARG A 14 -13.97 18.79 16.36
N ASP A 15 -13.72 19.85 15.62
CA ASP A 15 -13.34 19.78 14.20
C ASP A 15 -11.91 19.26 13.98
N ARG A 16 -10.98 19.54 14.90
CA ARG A 16 -9.63 18.95 14.86
C ARG A 16 -9.64 17.46 15.19
N VAL A 17 -10.41 17.04 16.18
CA VAL A 17 -10.49 15.63 16.62
C VAL A 17 -11.22 14.77 15.58
N ARG A 18 -12.16 15.33 14.81
CA ARG A 18 -12.96 14.57 13.83
C ARG A 18 -12.31 14.37 12.46
N ARG A 19 -11.24 15.08 12.13
CA ARG A 19 -10.61 14.96 10.80
C ARG A 19 -9.63 13.78 10.82
N PRO A 20 -9.86 12.71 10.02
CA PRO A 20 -8.94 11.59 9.97
C PRO A 20 -7.57 12.07 9.50
N THR A 21 -6.53 11.62 10.20
CA THR A 21 -5.14 11.91 9.85
C THR A 21 -4.82 11.25 8.50
N PRO A 22 -3.86 11.77 7.71
CA PRO A 22 -3.43 11.13 6.47
C PRO A 22 -3.05 9.67 6.68
N PHE A 23 -2.36 9.37 7.79
CA PHE A 23 -2.01 8.00 8.18
C PHE A 23 -3.25 7.12 8.37
N ALA A 24 -4.27 7.59 9.09
CA ALA A 24 -5.51 6.82 9.27
C ALA A 24 -6.21 6.53 7.93
N ILE A 25 -6.21 7.47 7.00
CA ILE A 25 -6.77 7.27 5.66
C ILE A 25 -6.02 6.17 4.90
N LEU A 26 -4.69 6.25 4.88
CA LEU A 26 -3.84 5.26 4.23
C LEU A 26 -3.98 3.89 4.88
N ALA A 27 -3.94 3.82 6.21
CA ALA A 27 -4.08 2.58 6.97
C ALA A 27 -5.43 1.90 6.71
N CYS A 28 -6.53 2.66 6.66
CA CYS A 28 -7.84 2.11 6.30
C CYS A 28 -7.89 1.59 4.86
N ALA A 29 -7.35 2.35 3.90
CA ALA A 29 -7.33 1.94 2.49
C ALA A 29 -6.48 0.67 2.29
N TRP A 30 -5.32 0.62 2.95
CA TRP A 30 -4.41 -0.51 2.97
C TRP A 30 -5.07 -1.74 3.58
N LEU A 31 -5.63 -1.61 4.79
CA LEU A 31 -6.23 -2.72 5.53
C LEU A 31 -7.39 -3.31 4.75
N ALA A 32 -8.27 -2.47 4.22
CA ALA A 32 -9.37 -2.93 3.39
C ALA A 32 -8.86 -3.71 2.16
N MET A 33 -7.78 -3.26 1.53
CA MET A 33 -7.22 -3.92 0.33
C MET A 33 -6.59 -5.27 0.68
N VAL A 34 -5.83 -5.32 1.77
CA VAL A 34 -5.26 -6.57 2.28
C VAL A 34 -6.36 -7.56 2.63
N LEU A 35 -7.44 -7.13 3.30
CA LEU A 35 -8.57 -8.00 3.62
C LEU A 35 -9.32 -8.48 2.38
N TYR A 36 -9.49 -7.62 1.38
CA TYR A 36 -10.12 -7.99 0.10
C TYR A 36 -9.31 -9.05 -0.66
N ALA A 37 -7.99 -8.91 -0.68
CA ALA A 37 -7.09 -9.78 -1.43
C ALA A 37 -6.60 -11.01 -0.64
N ASN A 38 -6.88 -11.12 0.66
CA ASN A 38 -6.31 -12.13 1.54
C ASN A 38 -6.60 -13.58 1.09
N PRO A 39 -5.61 -14.50 1.12
CA PRO A 39 -4.20 -14.32 1.50
C PRO A 39 -3.29 -13.85 0.36
N GLY A 40 -3.85 -13.52 -0.80
CA GLY A 40 -3.16 -13.20 -2.04
C GLY A 40 -3.33 -14.34 -3.04
N TYR A 41 -3.87 -14.04 -4.23
CA TYR A 41 -3.97 -15.01 -5.31
C TYR A 41 -2.64 -15.05 -6.06
N LEU A 42 -2.14 -16.25 -6.40
CA LEU A 42 -0.94 -16.36 -7.23
C LEU A 42 -1.33 -16.38 -8.70
N SER A 43 -0.59 -15.66 -9.54
CA SER A 43 -0.59 -15.96 -10.98
C SER A 43 0.16 -17.25 -11.26
N TYR A 44 -0.07 -17.77 -12.47
CA TYR A 44 0.72 -18.87 -13.01
C TYR A 44 2.23 -18.61 -12.91
N ASP A 45 2.68 -17.41 -13.28
CA ASP A 45 4.09 -17.00 -13.21
C ASP A 45 4.61 -16.97 -11.76
N SER A 46 3.86 -16.37 -10.84
CA SER A 46 4.27 -16.29 -9.43
C SER A 46 4.30 -17.65 -8.73
N VAL A 47 3.56 -18.66 -9.20
CA VAL A 47 3.71 -20.04 -8.71
C VAL A 47 5.09 -20.61 -9.08
N HIS A 48 5.55 -20.38 -10.31
CA HIS A 48 6.89 -20.84 -10.74
C HIS A 48 7.99 -20.12 -9.99
N VAL A 49 7.89 -18.79 -9.85
CA VAL A 49 8.84 -17.97 -9.07
C VAL A 49 8.91 -18.44 -7.61
N LEU A 50 7.77 -18.75 -6.99
CA LEU A 50 7.73 -19.29 -5.62
C LEU A 50 8.38 -20.69 -5.53
N ALA A 51 8.15 -21.56 -6.52
CA ALA A 51 8.78 -22.87 -6.57
C ALA A 51 10.30 -22.76 -6.70
N GLU A 52 10.79 -21.91 -7.60
CA GLU A 52 12.20 -21.58 -7.75
C GLU A 52 12.81 -21.05 -6.44
N ALA A 53 12.10 -20.13 -5.79
CA ALA A 53 12.53 -19.53 -4.54
C ALA A 53 12.78 -20.57 -3.43
N ARG A 54 11.94 -21.60 -3.37
CA ARG A 54 12.01 -22.69 -2.39
C ARG A 54 13.07 -23.75 -2.72
N VAL A 55 13.31 -24.00 -4.01
CA VAL A 55 14.34 -24.96 -4.45
C VAL A 55 15.75 -24.35 -4.37
N GLY A 56 15.86 -23.02 -4.38
CA GLY A 56 17.16 -22.34 -4.29
C GLY A 56 17.82 -22.05 -5.63
N HIS A 57 17.09 -22.21 -6.73
CA HIS A 57 17.57 -21.93 -8.07
C HIS A 57 16.99 -20.58 -8.51
N TYR A 58 17.79 -19.52 -8.39
CA TYR A 58 17.36 -18.15 -8.69
C TYR A 58 17.79 -17.76 -10.09
N LEU A 59 16.84 -17.71 -11.03
CA LEU A 59 17.08 -17.05 -12.32
C LEU A 59 16.83 -15.55 -12.20
N ASP A 60 15.86 -15.15 -11.35
CA ASP A 60 15.39 -13.77 -11.23
C ASP A 60 15.42 -13.19 -9.81
N LEU A 61 15.57 -11.86 -9.72
CA LEU A 61 15.53 -11.11 -8.46
C LEU A 61 14.20 -11.32 -7.70
N ALA A 62 13.10 -11.53 -8.43
CA ALA A 62 11.80 -11.81 -7.84
C ALA A 62 11.82 -13.07 -6.97
N ALA A 63 12.49 -14.14 -7.42
CA ALA A 63 12.62 -15.38 -6.65
C ALA A 63 13.48 -15.18 -5.39
N LEU A 64 14.50 -14.32 -5.45
CA LEU A 64 15.31 -13.98 -4.27
C LEU A 64 14.50 -13.22 -3.21
N ILE A 65 13.74 -12.20 -3.63
CA ILE A 65 12.82 -11.47 -2.74
C ILE A 65 11.83 -12.45 -2.13
N TRP A 66 11.26 -13.32 -2.96
CA TRP A 66 10.32 -14.33 -2.50
C TRP A 66 10.91 -15.26 -1.45
N ARG A 67 12.15 -15.74 -1.63
CA ARG A 67 12.83 -16.60 -0.65
C ARG A 67 12.89 -15.93 0.72
N VAL A 68 13.29 -14.65 0.75
CA VAL A 68 13.40 -13.89 2.00
C VAL A 68 12.02 -13.74 2.65
N VAL A 69 11.00 -13.42 1.85
CA VAL A 69 9.64 -13.23 2.35
C VAL A 69 9.01 -14.53 2.83
N ASP A 70 9.10 -15.61 2.05
CA ASP A 70 8.57 -16.95 2.38
C ASP A 70 9.26 -17.56 3.61
N HIS A 71 10.51 -17.14 3.90
CA HIS A 71 11.20 -17.53 5.13
C HIS A 71 10.59 -16.88 6.39
N VAL A 72 10.03 -15.68 6.28
CA VAL A 72 9.41 -14.95 7.40
C VAL A 72 7.90 -15.22 7.49
N VAL A 73 7.22 -15.17 6.35
CA VAL A 73 5.78 -15.38 6.20
C VAL A 73 5.56 -16.36 5.05
N PRO A 74 5.44 -17.67 5.33
CA PRO A 74 5.26 -18.68 4.30
C PRO A 74 4.01 -18.43 3.46
N GLY A 75 4.16 -18.53 2.14
CA GLY A 75 3.09 -18.40 1.17
C GLY A 75 2.91 -16.99 0.58
N PRO A 76 1.76 -16.73 -0.05
CA PRO A 76 1.53 -15.51 -0.84
C PRO A 76 1.41 -14.23 0.00
N PHE A 77 1.01 -14.35 1.27
CA PHE A 77 0.59 -13.20 2.07
C PHE A 77 1.70 -12.15 2.24
N GLY A 78 2.94 -12.57 2.49
CA GLY A 78 4.05 -11.62 2.64
C GLY A 78 4.28 -10.78 1.38
N MET A 79 4.17 -11.40 0.19
CA MET A 79 4.30 -10.71 -1.09
C MET A 79 3.11 -9.77 -1.37
N LEU A 80 1.89 -10.18 -1.00
CA LEU A 80 0.72 -9.29 -1.03
C LEU A 80 0.96 -8.01 -0.21
N LEU A 81 1.49 -8.16 1.02
CA LEU A 81 1.79 -7.00 1.86
C LEU A 81 2.82 -6.08 1.20
N LEU A 82 3.87 -6.64 0.60
CA LEU A 82 4.90 -5.85 -0.08
C LEU A 82 4.33 -5.07 -1.26
N GLN A 83 3.59 -5.71 -2.18
CA GLN A 83 3.07 -5.00 -3.35
C GLN A 83 2.05 -3.92 -2.99
N VAL A 84 1.10 -4.21 -2.08
CA VAL A 84 0.06 -3.25 -1.68
C VAL A 84 0.69 -2.08 -0.91
N THR A 85 1.64 -2.36 -0.02
CA THR A 85 2.36 -1.30 0.73
C THR A 85 3.20 -0.46 -0.20
N GLY A 86 3.96 -1.08 -1.10
CA GLY A 86 4.83 -0.37 -2.05
C GLY A 86 4.04 0.57 -2.95
N VAL A 87 2.94 0.10 -3.56
CA VAL A 87 2.06 0.95 -4.38
C VAL A 87 1.46 2.09 -3.56
N LEU A 88 0.88 1.80 -2.40
CA LEU A 88 0.19 2.83 -1.61
C LEU A 88 1.17 3.89 -1.09
N CYS A 89 2.32 3.48 -0.56
CA CYS A 89 3.36 4.39 -0.08
C CYS A 89 3.99 5.18 -1.22
N GLY A 90 4.32 4.53 -2.34
CA GLY A 90 4.86 5.18 -3.53
C GLY A 90 3.91 6.21 -4.11
N ALA A 91 2.66 5.82 -4.36
CA ALA A 91 1.62 6.73 -4.86
C ALA A 91 1.40 7.91 -3.90
N TYR A 92 1.31 7.66 -2.59
CA TYR A 92 1.20 8.73 -1.60
C TYR A 92 2.38 9.70 -1.69
N ARG A 93 3.62 9.22 -1.73
CA ARG A 93 4.80 10.07 -1.80
C ARG A 93 4.87 10.88 -3.10
N VAL A 94 4.60 10.26 -4.25
CA VAL A 94 4.52 10.98 -5.53
C VAL A 94 3.47 12.09 -5.45
N LEU A 95 2.27 11.79 -4.95
CA LEU A 95 1.20 12.77 -4.80
C LEU A 95 1.52 13.86 -3.76
N ARG A 96 2.36 13.58 -2.77
CA ARG A 96 2.81 14.58 -1.77
C ARG A 96 3.67 15.68 -2.37
N SER A 97 4.28 15.46 -3.54
CA SER A 97 5.06 16.48 -4.27
C SER A 97 4.20 17.64 -4.77
N CYS A 98 2.91 17.39 -5.03
CA CYS A 98 2.00 18.38 -5.63
C CYS A 98 0.70 18.62 -4.83
N LEU A 99 0.36 17.76 -3.87
CA LEU A 99 -0.86 17.86 -3.05
C LEU A 99 -0.56 17.97 -1.55
N SER A 100 -1.49 18.60 -0.81
CA SER A 100 -1.44 18.60 0.65
C SER A 100 -1.54 17.19 1.24
N PRO A 101 -1.01 16.93 2.45
CA PRO A 101 -0.91 15.56 2.99
C PRO A 101 -2.21 14.77 2.97
N ARG A 102 -3.32 15.42 3.33
CA ARG A 102 -4.62 14.77 3.35
C ARG A 102 -5.15 14.48 1.95
N ARG A 103 -4.99 15.43 1.01
CA ARG A 103 -5.42 15.22 -0.40
C ARG A 103 -4.62 14.10 -1.04
N ALA A 104 -3.29 14.08 -0.83
CA ALA A 104 -2.43 13.00 -1.28
C ALA A 104 -2.87 11.64 -0.73
N ALA A 105 -3.19 11.55 0.57
CA ALA A 105 -3.65 10.29 1.18
C ALA A 105 -4.98 9.79 0.60
N VAL A 106 -5.94 10.69 0.40
CA VAL A 106 -7.23 10.35 -0.24
C VAL A 106 -7.01 9.91 -1.68
N CYS A 107 -6.26 10.68 -2.47
CA CYS A 107 -5.97 10.33 -3.86
C CYS A 107 -5.20 9.01 -3.98
N ALA A 108 -4.22 8.74 -3.11
CA ALA A 108 -3.50 7.47 -3.09
C ALA A 108 -4.42 6.29 -2.75
N GLY A 109 -5.33 6.46 -1.78
CA GLY A 109 -6.37 5.47 -1.48
C GLY A 109 -7.32 5.22 -2.65
N LEU A 110 -7.73 6.28 -3.36
CA LEU A 110 -8.58 6.16 -4.56
C LEU A 110 -7.86 5.47 -5.72
N VAL A 111 -6.57 5.76 -5.92
CA VAL A 111 -5.73 5.07 -6.91
C VAL A 111 -5.62 3.59 -6.56
N LEU A 112 -5.32 3.24 -5.30
CA LEU A 112 -5.24 1.86 -4.85
C LEU A 112 -6.53 1.08 -5.13
N TRP A 113 -7.68 1.72 -4.87
CA TRP A 113 -9.00 1.11 -5.04
C TRP A 113 -9.61 1.28 -6.43
N TRP A 114 -8.88 1.89 -7.37
CA TRP A 114 -9.32 1.97 -8.75
C TRP A 114 -9.44 0.55 -9.31
N PRO A 115 -10.57 0.14 -9.94
CA PRO A 115 -10.82 -1.28 -10.27
C PRO A 115 -9.71 -1.97 -11.06
N ALA A 116 -9.07 -1.25 -11.99
CA ALA A 116 -7.95 -1.79 -12.78
C ALA A 116 -6.68 -2.03 -11.95
N ILE A 117 -6.51 -1.30 -10.85
CA ILE A 117 -5.37 -1.40 -9.93
C ILE A 117 -5.68 -2.40 -8.81
N SER A 118 -6.85 -2.31 -8.18
CA SER A 118 -7.19 -3.25 -7.09
C SER A 118 -7.35 -4.68 -7.60
N GLY A 119 -7.93 -4.90 -8.79
CA GLY A 119 -8.03 -6.23 -9.38
C GLY A 119 -6.66 -6.85 -9.66
N THR A 120 -5.72 -6.07 -10.18
CA THR A 120 -4.35 -6.53 -10.48
C THR A 120 -3.51 -6.70 -9.22
N LEU A 121 -3.65 -5.83 -8.22
CA LEU A 121 -2.98 -5.95 -6.92
C LEU A 121 -3.60 -6.97 -5.97
N GLY A 122 -4.79 -7.50 -6.28
CA GLY A 122 -5.36 -8.65 -5.58
C GLY A 122 -4.66 -9.96 -5.95
N VAL A 123 -4.02 -9.98 -7.11
CA VAL A 123 -3.21 -11.09 -7.60
C VAL A 123 -1.73 -10.70 -7.48
N ILE A 124 -0.92 -11.64 -7.06
CA ILE A 124 0.52 -11.48 -6.91
C ILE A 124 1.09 -11.72 -8.29
N TRP A 125 1.44 -10.63 -8.96
CA TRP A 125 2.07 -10.58 -10.28
C TRP A 125 3.45 -9.97 -10.15
N THR A 126 4.41 -10.44 -10.94
CA THR A 126 5.77 -9.88 -10.98
C THR A 126 5.75 -8.43 -11.49
N GLU A 127 4.85 -8.10 -12.42
CA GLU A 127 4.61 -6.74 -12.90
C GLU A 127 4.06 -5.82 -11.82
N SER A 128 3.15 -6.33 -10.97
CA SER A 128 2.61 -5.58 -9.83
C SER A 128 3.71 -5.22 -8.82
N HIS A 129 4.66 -6.13 -8.58
CA HIS A 129 5.84 -5.85 -7.76
C HIS A 129 6.74 -4.82 -8.41
N ALA A 130 7.03 -4.96 -9.71
CA ALA A 130 7.84 -3.99 -10.44
C ALA A 130 7.22 -2.58 -10.38
N ALA A 131 5.90 -2.47 -10.56
CA ALA A 131 5.17 -1.21 -10.43
C ALA A 131 5.24 -0.64 -9.00
N ALA A 132 5.10 -1.49 -7.98
CA ALA A 132 5.23 -1.09 -6.58
C ALA A 132 6.62 -0.51 -6.28
N TRP A 133 7.70 -1.17 -6.73
CA TRP A 133 9.07 -0.71 -6.54
C TRP A 133 9.37 0.57 -7.31
N LEU A 134 8.89 0.67 -8.55
CA LEU A 134 9.05 1.87 -9.36
C LEU A 134 8.37 3.07 -8.73
N LEU A 135 7.10 2.94 -8.32
CA LEU A 135 6.36 4.01 -7.66
C LEU A 135 7.01 4.42 -6.33
N LEU A 136 7.46 3.45 -5.53
CA LEU A 136 8.11 3.72 -4.26
C LEU A 136 9.45 4.44 -4.47
N GLY A 137 10.26 3.98 -5.43
CA GLY A 137 11.51 4.60 -5.81
C GLY A 137 11.32 6.03 -6.33
N THR A 138 10.39 6.24 -7.26
CA THR A 138 10.06 7.59 -7.76
C THR A 138 9.57 8.50 -6.63
N GLY A 139 8.69 8.02 -5.77
CA GLY A 139 8.22 8.79 -4.62
C GLY A 139 9.31 9.09 -3.59
N TRP A 140 10.41 8.35 -3.57
CA TRP A 140 11.55 8.65 -2.71
C TRP A 140 12.48 9.73 -3.29
N LEU A 141 12.54 9.83 -4.63
CA LEU A 141 13.36 10.80 -5.34
C LEU A 141 12.72 12.19 -5.45
N LEU A 142 11.40 12.29 -5.29
CA LEU A 142 10.64 13.55 -5.24
C LEU A 142 10.55 14.09 -3.80
#